data_AF-X1K5G9-F1
#
_entry.id   AF-X1K5G9-F1
#
_cell.length_a   1.000
_cell.length_b   1.000
_cell.length_c   1.000
_cell.angle_alpha   90.00
_cell.angle_beta   90.00
_cell.angle_gamma   90.00
#
_symmetry.space_group_name_H-M   'P 1'
#
loop_
_entity.id
_entity.type
_entity.pdbx_description
1 polymer ?
#
loop_
_entity_poly.entity_id
_entity_poly.type
_entity_poly.pdbx_seq_one_letter_code
_entity_poly.pdbx_strand_id
1 'polypeptide(L)'
;MPLEPLVDKWRSFGWNVLEVNGHNIRQILDAIQRAKNHKEGPSMIIAHTIKGKGVSFMENDPDWHGKVPNDDEYKQAIKELEERI
;
A
#
# COMPACT_ATOMS: atom_id res chain seq x y z
N MET A 1 -10.81 13.63 -8.23
CA MET A 1 -9.95 14.68 -7.64
C MET A 1 -8.50 14.33 -7.95
N PRO A 2 -7.78 15.11 -8.79
CA PRO A 2 -6.37 14.82 -9.08
C PRO A 2 -5.52 15.08 -7.83
N LEU A 3 -4.83 14.04 -7.35
CA LEU A 3 -4.05 14.10 -6.11
C LEU A 3 -2.59 14.55 -6.34
N GLU A 4 -2.10 14.51 -7.58
CA GLU A 4 -0.69 14.82 -7.87
C GLU A 4 -0.36 16.32 -7.87
N PRO A 5 0.91 16.69 -7.58
CA PRO A 5 1.98 15.84 -7.02
C PRO A 5 1.77 15.60 -5.50
N LEU A 6 1.46 14.38 -5.09
CA LEU A 6 1.05 14.09 -3.69
C LEU A 6 2.21 14.31 -2.71
N VAL A 7 3.41 13.89 -3.09
CA VAL A 7 4.65 14.02 -2.30
C VAL A 7 4.93 15.50 -1.99
N ASP A 8 4.90 16.35 -3.00
CA ASP A 8 5.27 17.76 -2.85
C ASP A 8 4.22 18.54 -2.06
N LYS A 9 2.93 18.16 -2.15
CA LYS A 9 1.88 18.71 -1.29
C LYS A 9 2.19 18.47 0.18
N TRP A 10 2.53 17.24 0.57
CA TRP A 10 2.90 16.95 1.97
C TRP A 10 4.19 17.64 2.41
N ARG A 11 5.22 17.70 1.55
CA ARG A 11 6.45 18.45 1.84
C ARG A 11 6.16 19.94 2.06
N SER A 12 5.25 20.53 1.29
CA SER A 12 4.86 21.94 1.42
C SER A 12 4.20 22.25 2.77
N PHE A 13 3.58 21.26 3.42
CA PHE A 13 3.06 21.36 4.79
C PHE A 13 4.13 21.11 5.87
N GLY A 14 5.41 20.98 5.50
CA GLY A 14 6.51 20.77 6.44
C GLY A 14 6.67 19.33 6.93
N TRP A 15 6.06 18.35 6.25
CA TRP A 15 6.20 16.94 6.63
C TRP A 15 7.46 16.31 6.05
N ASN A 16 8.11 15.43 6.81
CA ASN A 16 9.10 14.51 6.28
C ASN A 16 8.40 13.41 5.45
N VAL A 17 8.56 13.42 4.13
CA VAL A 17 7.86 12.49 3.23
C VAL A 17 8.81 11.38 2.76
N LEU A 18 8.41 10.14 3.01
CA LEU A 18 9.09 8.91 2.62
C LEU A 18 8.22 8.12 1.64
N GLU A 19 8.81 7.51 0.62
CA GLU A 19 8.12 6.66 -0.34
C GLU A 19 8.66 5.24 -0.28
N VAL A 20 7.76 4.25 -0.35
CA VAL A 20 8.12 2.83 -0.29
C VAL A 20 7.28 2.01 -1.25
N ASN A 21 7.81 0.86 -1.68
CA ASN A 21 6.97 -0.22 -2.17
C ASN A 21 6.19 -0.81 -1.00
N GLY A 22 4.86 -0.64 -1.01
CA GLY A 22 3.96 -1.08 0.05
C GLY A 22 3.82 -2.62 0.19
N HIS A 23 4.45 -3.38 -0.72
CA HIS A 23 4.53 -4.84 -0.65
C HIS A 23 5.94 -5.34 -0.29
N ASN A 24 6.86 -4.43 0.09
CA ASN A 24 8.20 -4.77 0.54
C ASN A 24 8.36 -4.49 2.04
N ILE A 25 8.29 -5.55 2.85
CA ILE A 25 8.36 -5.45 4.32
C ILE A 25 9.63 -4.74 4.79
N ARG A 26 10.79 -4.99 4.14
CA ARG A 26 12.05 -4.34 4.54
C ARG A 26 11.99 -2.84 4.34
N GLN A 27 11.51 -2.39 3.18
CA GLN A 27 11.37 -0.95 2.92
C GLN A 27 10.40 -0.27 3.90
N ILE A 28 9.30 -0.94 4.24
CA ILE A 28 8.33 -0.43 5.22
C ILE A 28 8.99 -0.28 6.60
N LEU A 29 9.69 -1.31 7.07
CA LEU A 29 10.38 -1.26 8.36
C LEU A 29 11.46 -0.16 8.39
N ASP A 30 12.25 -0.05 7.33
CA ASP A 30 13.28 0.99 7.21
C ASP A 30 12.65 2.39 7.21
N ALA A 31 11.54 2.60 6.50
CA ALA A 31 10.83 3.88 6.48
C ALA A 31 10.24 4.22 7.84
N ILE A 32 9.66 3.26 8.56
CA ILE A 32 9.18 3.44 9.93
C ILE A 32 10.33 3.82 10.86
N GLN A 33 11.48 3.16 10.76
CA GLN A 33 12.64 3.48 11.59
C GLN A 33 13.18 4.89 11.31
N ARG A 34 13.24 5.28 10.03
CA ARG A 34 13.62 6.64 9.63
C ARG A 34 12.63 7.69 10.15
N ALA A 35 11.32 7.42 10.02
CA ALA A 35 10.28 8.30 10.54
C ALA A 35 10.37 8.48 12.07
N LYS A 36 10.62 7.40 12.83
CA LYS A 36 10.84 7.46 14.28
C LYS A 36 12.08 8.29 14.68
N ASN A 37 13.11 8.26 13.85
CA ASN A 37 14.35 8.99 14.07
C ASN A 37 14.28 10.47 13.66
N HIS A 38 13.30 10.86 12.83
CA HIS A 38 13.06 12.26 12.49
C HIS A 38 12.41 12.99 13.67
N LYS A 39 13.03 14.10 14.12
CA LYS A 39 12.62 14.85 15.32
C LYS A 39 12.07 16.25 15.03
N GLU A 40 12.18 16.72 13.80
CA GLU A 40 11.87 18.11 13.42
C GLU A 40 10.40 18.31 13.03
N GLY A 41 9.60 17.24 13.03
CA GLY A 41 8.19 17.31 12.65
C GLY A 41 7.53 15.96 12.40
N PRO A 42 6.30 15.95 11.87
CA PRO A 42 5.60 14.74 11.49
C PRO A 42 6.20 14.09 10.24
N SER A 43 5.97 12.78 10.08
CA SER A 43 6.40 12.02 8.91
C SER A 43 5.21 11.39 8.17
N MET A 44 5.27 11.41 6.83
CA MET A 44 4.30 10.77 5.93
C MET A 44 5.01 9.66 5.17
N ILE A 45 4.50 8.43 5.23
CA ILE A 45 4.98 7.31 4.43
C ILE A 45 3.95 7.04 3.33
N ILE A 46 4.29 7.36 2.09
CA ILE A 46 3.48 7.06 0.92
C ILE A 46 3.87 5.65 0.44
N ALA A 47 2.98 4.69 0.71
CA ALA A 47 3.16 3.30 0.34
C ALA A 47 2.50 3.01 -1.02
N HIS A 48 3.32 2.75 -2.03
CA HIS A 48 2.87 2.37 -3.36
C HIS A 48 2.37 0.93 -3.34
N THR A 49 1.05 0.73 -3.47
CA THR A 49 0.38 -0.57 -3.33
C THR A 49 -0.39 -0.96 -4.59
N ILE A 50 -0.87 -2.20 -4.61
CA ILE A 50 -1.76 -2.77 -5.61
C ILE A 50 -3.00 -3.16 -4.83
N LYS A 51 -4.15 -2.58 -5.17
CA LYS A 51 -5.41 -2.93 -4.53
C LYS A 51 -5.73 -4.39 -4.88
N GLY A 52 -6.10 -5.20 -3.88
CA GLY A 52 -6.33 -6.64 -4.10
C GLY A 52 -5.05 -7.48 -4.27
N LYS A 53 -3.87 -6.96 -3.91
CA LYS A 53 -2.60 -7.70 -4.02
C LYS A 53 -2.72 -9.10 -3.42
N GLY A 54 -2.34 -10.11 -4.19
CA GLY A 54 -2.45 -11.49 -3.74
C GLY A 54 -3.29 -12.35 -4.66
N VAL A 55 -4.39 -11.78 -5.13
CA VAL A 55 -5.47 -12.48 -5.84
C VAL A 55 -5.63 -11.87 -7.23
N SER A 56 -5.34 -12.67 -8.25
CA SER A 56 -5.21 -12.28 -9.66
C SER A 56 -6.39 -11.49 -10.19
N PHE A 57 -7.62 -11.94 -9.89
CA PHE A 57 -8.85 -11.30 -10.33
C PHE A 57 -9.26 -10.07 -9.50
N MET A 58 -8.56 -9.79 -8.39
CA MET A 58 -8.79 -8.60 -7.57
C MET A 58 -7.74 -7.51 -7.78
N GLU A 59 -6.57 -7.84 -8.35
CA GLU A 59 -5.47 -6.88 -8.51
C GLU A 59 -5.86 -5.72 -9.44
N ASN A 60 -5.86 -4.50 -8.90
CA ASN A 60 -6.22 -3.25 -9.60
C ASN A 60 -7.66 -3.18 -10.15
N ASP A 61 -8.56 -4.00 -9.63
CA ASP A 61 -9.97 -3.97 -10.02
C ASP A 61 -10.81 -3.18 -8.99
N PRO A 62 -11.46 -2.06 -9.40
CA PRO A 62 -12.31 -1.26 -8.52
C PRO A 62 -13.52 -2.00 -7.96
N ASP A 63 -14.09 -2.99 -8.66
CA ASP A 63 -15.31 -3.69 -8.26
C ASP A 63 -15.11 -4.46 -6.94
N TRP A 64 -13.87 -4.88 -6.70
CA TRP A 64 -13.43 -5.53 -5.47
C TRP A 64 -13.19 -4.56 -4.30
N HIS A 65 -13.64 -3.29 -4.40
CA HIS A 65 -13.61 -2.38 -3.25
C HIS A 65 -14.51 -2.85 -2.09
N GLY A 66 -15.71 -3.34 -2.43
CA GLY A 66 -16.73 -3.71 -1.46
C GLY A 66 -17.54 -4.94 -1.85
N LYS A 67 -17.20 -5.59 -2.96
CA LYS A 67 -17.79 -6.87 -3.35
C LYS A 67 -17.25 -8.00 -2.47
N VAL A 68 -18.16 -8.86 -2.03
CA VAL A 68 -17.81 -10.11 -1.31
C VAL A 68 -17.58 -11.21 -2.35
N PRO A 69 -16.49 -12.00 -2.27
CA PRO A 69 -16.29 -13.15 -3.15
C PRO A 69 -17.39 -14.20 -2.97
N ASN A 70 -17.84 -14.82 -4.06
CA ASN A 70 -18.64 -16.03 -3.98
C ASN A 70 -17.76 -17.26 -3.63
N ASP A 71 -18.38 -18.43 -3.45
CA ASP A 71 -17.68 -19.65 -3.01
C ASP A 71 -16.56 -20.09 -3.97
N ASP A 72 -16.71 -19.89 -5.27
CA ASP A 72 -15.71 -20.30 -6.26
C ASP A 72 -14.57 -19.29 -6.35
N GLU A 73 -14.89 -17.99 -6.33
CA GLU A 73 -13.92 -16.89 -6.24
C GLU A 73 -13.09 -17.01 -4.94
N TYR A 74 -13.73 -17.38 -3.82
CA TYR A 74 -13.04 -17.63 -2.55
C TYR A 74 -12.05 -18.79 -2.64
N LYS A 75 -12.48 -19.94 -3.17
CA LYS A 75 -11.60 -21.12 -3.33
C LYS A 75 -10.40 -20.79 -4.22
N GLN A 76 -10.62 -20.05 -5.31
CA GLN A 76 -9.54 -19.59 -6.18
C GLN A 76 -8.59 -18.66 -5.44
N ALA A 77 -9.10 -17.66 -4.73
CA ALA A 77 -8.29 -16.70 -3.99
C ALA A 77 -7.40 -17.37 -2.94
N ILE A 78 -7.94 -18.33 -2.17
CA ILE A 78 -7.17 -19.09 -1.18
C ILE A 78 -6.06 -19.90 -1.85
N LYS A 79 -6.39 -20.62 -2.94
CA LYS A 79 -5.40 -21.39 -3.69
C LYS A 79 -4.24 -20.51 -4.18
N GLU A 80 -4.56 -19.35 -4.76
CA GLU A 80 -3.54 -18.40 -5.24
C GLU A 80 -2.67 -17.83 -4.11
N LEU A 81 -3.24 -17.64 -2.91
CA LEU A 81 -2.48 -17.17 -1.75
C LEU A 81 -1.56 -18.27 -1.18
N GLU A 82 -2.01 -19.53 -1.16
CA GLU A 82 -1.22 -20.67 -0.71
C GLU A 82 -0.04 -20.97 -1.63
N GLU A 83 -0.21 -20.85 -2.95
CA GLU A 83 0.86 -21.06 -3.94
C GLU A 83 2.00 -20.02 -3.85
N ARG A 84 1.84 -18.97 -3.04
CA ARG A 84 2.82 -17.89 -2.86
C ARG A 84 3.71 -18.04 -1.63
N ILE A 85 3.47 -19.06 -0.80
CA ILE A 85 4.24 -19.41 0.39
C ILE A 85 5.24 -20.51 0.03
#